data_AF-A0A8B5W2B9-F1
#
_entry.id   AF-A0A8B5W2B9-F1
#
_cell.length_a   1.000
_cell.length_b   1.000
_cell.length_c   1.000
_cell.angle_alpha   90.00
_cell.angle_beta   90.00
_cell.angle_gamma   90.00
#
_symmetry.space_group_name_H-M   'P 1'
#
loop_
_entity.id
_entity.type
_entity.pdbx_description
1 polymer ?
#
loop_
_entity_poly.entity_id
_entity_poly.type
_entity_poly.pdbx_seq_one_letter_code
_entity_poly.pdbx_strand_id
1 'polypeptide(L)'
;MKNYGLSESQLFTLTRKNLEKRISQYYRDTNDGDGALECLIALQVREELTKADFAFVLADLVRHIFMRTRSNRSLRRYYLFFTEYFEKKEWRLLEIKLFPAKTFVVEKLKTLFTQFIKEPLAGLVGS
;
A
#
# COMPACT_ATOMS: atom_id res chain seq x y z
N MET A 1 19.66 8.26 -5.71
CA MET A 1 18.71 7.13 -5.64
C MET A 1 19.00 6.15 -6.77
N LYS A 2 18.54 4.88 -6.72
CA LYS A 2 18.69 3.95 -7.86
C LYS A 2 17.97 4.53 -9.09
N ASN A 3 18.46 4.24 -10.30
CA ASN A 3 17.84 4.67 -11.54
C ASN A 3 16.67 3.73 -11.88
N TYR A 4 15.45 4.09 -11.51
CA TYR A 4 14.22 3.33 -11.75
C TYR A 4 13.60 3.63 -13.13
N GLY A 5 14.44 3.69 -14.16
CA GLY A 5 14.04 4.08 -15.52
C GLY A 5 13.75 5.57 -15.72
N LEU A 6 13.81 6.36 -14.64
CA LEU A 6 13.68 7.82 -14.62
C LEU A 6 14.79 8.39 -13.74
N SER A 7 15.43 9.47 -14.19
CA SER A 7 16.30 10.25 -13.31
C SER A 7 15.50 11.11 -12.34
N GLU A 8 16.12 11.51 -11.22
CA GLU A 8 15.51 12.40 -10.22
C GLU A 8 15.03 13.71 -10.88
N SER A 9 15.86 14.32 -11.74
CA SER A 9 15.46 15.51 -12.51
C SER A 9 14.23 15.26 -13.39
N GLN A 10 14.13 14.11 -14.04
CA GLN A 10 12.97 13.78 -14.87
C GLN A 10 11.68 13.63 -14.05
N LEU A 11 11.74 13.08 -12.84
CA LEU A 11 10.57 12.97 -11.95
C LEU A 11 9.98 14.34 -11.59
N PHE A 12 10.84 15.37 -11.48
CA PHE A 12 10.41 16.73 -11.08
C PHE A 12 10.13 17.68 -12.25
N THR A 13 10.56 17.36 -13.46
CA THR A 13 10.41 18.24 -14.63
C THR A 13 9.38 17.74 -15.65
N LEU A 14 9.22 16.43 -15.80
CA LEU A 14 8.29 15.88 -16.79
C LEU A 14 6.83 16.10 -16.41
N THR A 15 5.98 16.10 -17.44
CA THR A 15 4.52 16.19 -17.31
C THR A 15 3.93 14.87 -16.82
N ARG A 16 2.75 14.94 -16.20
CA ARG A 16 1.97 13.78 -15.74
C ARG A 16 1.86 12.66 -16.79
N LYS A 17 1.41 13.00 -17.99
CA LYS A 17 1.27 12.05 -19.11
C LYS A 17 2.57 11.31 -19.45
N ASN A 18 3.70 12.03 -19.44
CA ASN A 18 5.00 11.42 -19.74
C ASN A 18 5.47 10.51 -18.61
N LEU A 19 5.23 10.91 -17.35
CA LEU A 19 5.55 10.11 -16.17
C LEU A 19 4.71 8.84 -16.11
N GLU A 20 3.40 8.93 -16.31
CA GLU A 20 2.49 7.79 -16.37
C GLU A 20 2.96 6.75 -17.40
N LYS A 21 3.27 7.21 -18.62
CA LYS A 21 3.78 6.35 -19.70
C LYS A 21 5.09 5.67 -19.31
N ARG A 22 6.06 6.44 -18.78
CA ARG A 22 7.41 5.94 -18.47
C ARG A 22 7.42 4.99 -17.27
N ILE A 23 6.71 5.32 -16.19
CA ILE A 23 6.60 4.44 -15.02
C ILE A 23 5.88 3.14 -15.39
N SER A 24 4.80 3.21 -16.17
CA SER A 24 4.10 2.01 -16.65
C SER A 24 4.95 1.17 -17.59
N GLN A 25 5.78 1.79 -18.42
CA GLN A 25 6.73 1.07 -19.29
C GLN A 25 7.83 0.40 -18.47
N TYR A 26 8.42 1.14 -17.53
CA TYR A 26 9.43 0.62 -16.60
C TYR A 26 8.94 -0.63 -15.87
N TYR A 27 7.74 -0.58 -15.27
CA TYR A 27 7.18 -1.72 -14.57
C TYR A 27 6.94 -2.92 -15.51
N ARG A 28 6.42 -2.68 -16.72
CA ARG A 28 6.21 -3.75 -17.70
C ARG A 28 7.50 -4.44 -18.13
N ASP A 29 8.57 -3.68 -18.31
CA ASP A 29 9.83 -4.21 -18.82
C ASP A 29 10.65 -4.92 -17.73
N THR A 30 10.54 -4.46 -16.47
CA THR A 30 11.39 -4.94 -15.37
C THR A 30 10.64 -5.81 -14.36
N ASN A 31 9.31 -5.72 -14.32
CA ASN A 31 8.46 -6.25 -13.26
C ASN A 31 8.86 -5.75 -11.84
N ASP A 32 9.57 -4.62 -11.75
CA ASP A 32 10.00 -4.03 -10.48
C ASP A 32 8.91 -3.14 -9.90
N GLY A 33 8.06 -3.75 -9.06
CA GLY A 33 7.01 -3.05 -8.34
C GLY A 33 7.54 -2.08 -7.28
N ASP A 34 8.65 -2.40 -6.61
CA ASP A 34 9.20 -1.55 -5.55
C ASP A 34 9.70 -0.22 -6.15
N GLY A 35 10.46 -0.27 -7.24
CA GLY A 35 10.92 0.93 -7.93
C GLY A 35 9.79 1.76 -8.53
N ALA A 36 8.76 1.11 -9.08
CA ALA A 36 7.57 1.82 -9.58
C ALA A 36 6.82 2.57 -8.46
N LEU A 37 6.66 1.93 -7.29
CA LEU A 37 6.04 2.57 -6.12
C LEU A 37 6.87 3.72 -5.56
N GLU A 38 8.20 3.62 -5.54
CA GLU A 38 9.07 4.72 -5.12
C GLU A 38 8.94 5.94 -6.03
N CYS A 39 8.89 5.73 -7.34
CA CYS A 39 8.59 6.81 -8.29
C CYS A 39 7.24 7.47 -8.00
N LEU A 40 6.21 6.68 -7.71
CA LEU A 40 4.86 7.20 -7.43
C LEU A 40 4.79 7.97 -6.10
N ILE A 41 5.48 7.50 -5.06
CA ILE A 41 5.62 8.25 -3.80
C ILE A 41 6.33 9.58 -4.06
N ALA A 42 7.38 9.60 -4.87
CA ALA A 42 8.05 10.86 -5.22
C ALA A 42 7.13 11.85 -5.95
N LEU A 43 6.18 11.37 -6.76
CA LEU A 43 5.17 12.22 -7.40
C LEU A 43 4.15 12.77 -6.41
N GLN A 44 3.73 11.99 -5.41
CA GLN A 44 2.88 12.50 -4.33
C GLN A 44 3.60 13.61 -3.53
N VAL A 45 4.88 13.39 -3.19
CA VAL A 45 5.70 14.44 -2.54
C VAL A 45 5.82 15.68 -3.42
N ARG A 46 6.00 15.51 -4.74
CA ARG A 46 6.05 16.63 -5.69
C ARG A 46 4.73 17.40 -5.73
N GLU A 47 3.59 16.71 -5.69
CA GLU A 47 2.27 17.33 -5.65
C GLU A 47 2.12 18.19 -4.39
N GLU A 48 2.47 17.67 -3.21
CA GLU A 48 2.43 18.44 -1.95
C GLU A 48 3.34 19.69 -1.97
N LEU A 49 4.46 19.62 -2.70
CA LEU A 49 5.44 20.71 -2.76
C LEU A 49 5.18 21.71 -3.89
N THR A 50 4.27 21.42 -4.82
CA THR A 50 4.07 22.23 -6.03
C THR A 50 2.59 22.45 -6.35
N LYS A 51 2.28 23.15 -7.45
CA LYS A 51 0.90 23.29 -7.95
C LYS A 51 0.52 22.22 -8.98
N ALA A 52 1.37 21.21 -9.16
CA ALA A 52 1.15 20.18 -10.15
C ALA A 52 0.26 19.07 -9.58
N ASP A 53 -0.77 18.69 -10.34
CA ASP A 53 -1.71 17.64 -9.97
C ASP A 53 -1.18 16.25 -10.35
N PHE A 54 -0.91 15.45 -9.33
CA PHE A 54 -0.55 14.03 -9.42
C PHE A 54 -1.47 13.14 -8.60
N ALA A 55 -2.68 13.62 -8.28
CA ALA A 55 -3.64 12.87 -7.50
C ALA A 55 -4.00 11.57 -8.23
N PHE A 56 -3.91 10.45 -7.51
CA PHE A 56 -4.26 9.11 -7.99
C PHE A 56 -3.52 8.65 -9.27
N VAL A 57 -2.31 9.17 -9.52
CA VAL A 57 -1.51 8.78 -10.67
C VAL A 57 -1.22 7.28 -10.66
N LEU A 58 -1.57 6.62 -11.77
CA LEU A 58 -1.42 5.18 -11.96
C LEU A 58 -2.08 4.33 -10.85
N ALA A 59 -3.24 4.74 -10.34
CA ALA A 59 -3.89 4.02 -9.24
C ALA A 59 -4.18 2.54 -9.52
N ASP A 60 -4.52 2.18 -10.76
CA ASP A 60 -4.69 0.78 -11.17
C ASP A 60 -3.38 -0.02 -11.09
N LEU A 61 -2.25 0.59 -11.45
CA LEU A 61 -0.94 -0.05 -11.36
C LEU A 61 -0.55 -0.28 -9.90
N VAL A 62 -0.77 0.70 -9.02
CA VAL A 62 -0.54 0.56 -7.58
C VAL A 62 -1.35 -0.61 -7.02
N ARG A 63 -2.67 -0.62 -7.29
CA ARG A 63 -3.55 -1.72 -6.88
C ARG A 63 -3.06 -3.06 -7.41
N HIS A 64 -2.67 -3.12 -8.67
CA HIS A 64 -2.12 -4.32 -9.29
C HIS A 64 -0.85 -4.81 -8.58
N ILE A 65 0.14 -3.94 -8.36
CA ILE A 65 1.41 -4.29 -7.68
C ILE A 65 1.12 -4.84 -6.29
N PHE A 66 0.33 -4.13 -5.49
CA PHE A 66 0.00 -4.54 -4.13
C PHE A 66 -0.82 -5.82 -4.06
N MET A 67 -1.71 -6.09 -5.01
CA MET A 67 -2.56 -7.29 -5.02
C MET A 67 -1.86 -8.52 -5.61
N ARG A 68 -0.96 -8.36 -6.59
CA ARG A 68 -0.29 -9.48 -7.26
C ARG A 68 1.07 -9.86 -6.66
N THR A 69 1.76 -8.93 -6.01
CA THR A 69 3.09 -9.17 -5.45
C THR A 69 3.00 -9.80 -4.06
N ARG A 70 3.85 -10.78 -3.73
CA ARG A 70 3.95 -11.33 -2.36
C ARG A 70 4.32 -10.22 -1.38
N SER A 71 3.76 -10.24 -0.17
CA SER A 71 4.13 -9.30 0.90
C SER A 71 5.65 -9.31 1.13
N ASN A 72 6.27 -8.13 1.05
CA ASN A 72 7.70 -7.91 1.24
C ASN A 72 7.92 -6.70 2.17
N ARG A 73 9.19 -6.36 2.45
CA ARG A 73 9.53 -5.24 3.35
C ARG A 73 9.09 -3.89 2.78
N SER A 74 9.31 -3.67 1.48
CA SER A 74 9.01 -2.41 0.77
C SER A 74 7.51 -2.14 0.73
N LEU A 75 6.69 -3.11 0.33
CA LEU A 75 5.23 -2.99 0.31
C LEU A 75 4.67 -2.64 1.69
N ARG A 76 5.14 -3.32 2.75
CA ARG A 76 4.75 -3.01 4.13
C ARG A 76 5.17 -1.62 4.60
N ARG A 77 6.20 -1.03 4.00
CA ARG A 77 6.65 0.33 4.29
C ARG A 77 5.84 1.36 3.51
N TYR A 78 5.54 1.07 2.24
CA TYR A 78 4.97 2.04 1.30
C TYR A 78 3.45 2.08 1.30
N TYR A 79 2.75 1.05 1.80
CA TYR A 79 1.30 0.94 1.66
C TYR A 79 0.51 2.17 2.14
N LEU A 80 0.91 2.81 3.25
CA LEU A 80 0.20 3.98 3.81
C LEU A 80 0.11 5.18 2.85
N PHE A 81 1.11 5.37 1.98
CA PHE A 81 1.09 6.43 0.95
C PHE A 81 -0.02 6.22 -0.08
N PHE A 82 -0.59 5.02 -0.15
CA PHE A 82 -1.57 4.66 -1.15
C PHE A 82 -2.94 4.36 -0.53
N THR A 83 -3.20 4.76 0.72
CA THR A 83 -4.47 4.45 1.41
C THR A 83 -5.70 4.87 0.59
N GLU A 84 -5.68 6.08 0.04
CA GLU A 84 -6.77 6.62 -0.77
C GLU A 84 -6.93 5.92 -2.13
N TYR A 85 -5.93 5.15 -2.58
CA TYR A 85 -5.96 4.45 -3.87
C TYR A 85 -6.80 3.17 -3.84
N PHE A 86 -7.22 2.73 -2.65
CA PHE A 86 -7.99 1.51 -2.45
C PHE A 86 -9.38 1.83 -1.91
N GLU A 87 -10.37 1.05 -2.34
CA GLU A 87 -11.65 1.05 -1.65
C GLU A 87 -11.50 0.47 -0.23
N LYS A 88 -12.40 0.86 0.69
CA LYS A 88 -12.38 0.38 2.08
C LYS A 88 -12.30 -1.14 2.21
N LYS A 89 -12.98 -1.88 1.31
CA LYS A 89 -12.95 -3.36 1.30
C LYS A 89 -11.60 -3.88 0.81
N GLU A 90 -11.08 -3.32 -0.28
CA GLU A 90 -9.77 -3.68 -0.84
C GLU A 90 -8.63 -3.38 0.14
N TRP A 91 -8.71 -2.25 0.84
CA TRP A 91 -7.72 -1.85 1.85
C TRP A 91 -7.61 -2.86 2.99
N ARG A 92 -8.75 -3.32 3.53
CA ARG A 92 -8.76 -4.35 4.58
C ARG A 92 -8.12 -5.66 4.10
N LEU A 93 -8.41 -6.09 2.87
CA LEU A 93 -7.80 -7.28 2.28
C LEU A 93 -6.28 -7.10 2.13
N LEU A 94 -5.84 -5.90 1.74
CA LEU A 94 -4.43 -5.57 1.63
C LEU A 94 -3.73 -5.64 2.99
N GLU A 95 -4.31 -5.08 4.05
CA GLU A 95 -3.75 -5.14 5.40
C GLU A 95 -3.55 -6.58 5.89
N ILE A 96 -4.55 -7.44 5.69
CA ILE A 96 -4.47 -8.87 6.04
C ILE A 96 -3.34 -9.55 5.27
N LYS A 97 -3.26 -9.29 3.95
CA LYS A 97 -2.22 -9.85 3.08
C LYS A 97 -0.82 -9.38 3.48
N LEU A 98 -0.65 -8.10 3.77
CA LEU A 98 0.65 -7.51 4.09
C LEU A 98 1.13 -7.93 5.48
N PHE A 99 0.23 -8.07 6.45
CA PHE A 99 0.55 -8.30 7.86
C PHE A 99 -0.17 -9.54 8.45
N PRO A 100 0.06 -10.75 7.90
CA PRO A 100 -0.64 -11.96 8.35
C PRO A 100 -0.36 -12.31 9.82
N ALA A 101 0.79 -11.93 10.37
CA ALA A 101 1.10 -12.13 11.78
C ALA A 101 0.28 -11.22 12.71
N LYS A 102 -0.02 -9.98 12.30
CA LYS A 102 -0.82 -9.04 13.11
C LYS A 102 -2.26 -9.53 13.20
N THR A 103 -2.82 -10.02 12.10
CA THR A 103 -4.18 -10.56 12.07
C THR A 103 -4.29 -11.83 12.91
N PHE A 104 -3.31 -12.74 12.79
CA PHE A 104 -3.25 -13.95 13.62
C PHE A 104 -3.18 -13.64 15.12
N VAL A 105 -2.36 -12.67 15.53
CA VAL A 105 -2.24 -12.27 16.94
C VAL A 105 -3.53 -11.62 17.45
N VAL A 106 -4.18 -10.76 16.66
CA VAL A 106 -5.46 -10.15 17.04
C VAL A 106 -6.56 -11.20 17.18
N GLU A 107 -6.65 -12.17 16.26
CA GLU A 107 -7.62 -13.26 16.36
C GLU A 107 -7.36 -14.13 17.60
N LYS A 108 -6.12 -14.54 17.84
CA LYS A 108 -5.73 -15.28 19.05
C LYS A 108 -6.09 -14.53 20.33
N LEU A 109 -5.80 -13.23 20.41
CA LEU A 109 -6.15 -12.40 21.56
C LEU A 109 -7.67 -12.27 21.76
N LYS A 110 -8.44 -12.12 20.67
CA LYS A 110 -9.91 -12.12 20.73
C LYS A 110 -10.45 -13.45 21.25
N THR A 111 -9.92 -14.58 20.77
CA THR A 111 -10.33 -15.91 21.25
C THR A 111 -10.05 -16.07 22.73
N LEU A 112 -8.84 -15.70 23.19
CA LEU A 112 -8.49 -15.75 24.62
C LEU A 112 -9.38 -14.83 25.47
N PHE A 113 -9.65 -13.60 25.02
CA PHE A 113 -10.54 -12.70 25.74
C PHE A 113 -11.96 -13.27 25.86
N THR A 114 -12.49 -13.85 24.78
CA THR A 114 -13.81 -14.50 24.82
C THR A 114 -13.85 -15.66 25.82
N GLN A 115 -12.87 -16.56 25.74
CA GLN A 115 -12.79 -17.76 26.59
C GLN A 115 -12.59 -17.42 28.07
N PHE A 116 -11.69 -16.49 28.39
CA PHE A 116 -11.26 -16.26 29.78
C PHE A 116 -11.98 -15.10 30.46
N ILE A 117 -12.63 -14.21 29.72
CA ILE A 117 -13.29 -13.03 30.30
C ILE A 117 -14.78 -13.05 29.98
N LYS A 118 -15.17 -13.17 28.71
CA LYS A 118 -16.58 -12.98 28.32
C LYS A 118 -17.49 -14.14 28.72
N GLU A 119 -17.11 -15.38 28.43
CA GLU A 119 -17.92 -16.58 28.76
C GLU A 119 -18.08 -16.80 30.28
N PRO A 120 -17.02 -16.66 31.11
CA PRO A 120 -17.16 -16.80 32.56
C PRO A 120 -18.04 -15.72 33.19
N LEU A 121 -17.95 -14.46 32.72
CA LEU A 121 -18.77 -13.36 33.23
C LEU A 121 -20.25 -13.51 32.84
N ALA A 122 -20.54 -14.04 31.65
CA ALA A 122 -21.91 -14.33 31.22
C ALA A 122 -22.56 -15.43 32.09
N GLY A 123 -21.78 -16.43 32.53
CA GLY A 123 -22.24 -17.45 33.48
C GLY A 123 -22.54 -16.91 34.87
N LEU A 124 -21.86 -15.83 35.30
CA LEU A 124 -22.06 -15.19 36.61
C LEU A 124 -23.27 -14.24 36.66
N VAL A 125 -23.69 -13.67 35.52
CA VAL A 125 -24.84 -12.75 35.44
C VAL A 125 -26.16 -13.48 35.16
N GLY A 126 -26.10 -14.76 34.76
CA GLY A 126 -27.27 -15.59 34.46
C GLY A 126 -27.74 -16.52 35.59
N SER A 127 -27.27 -16.33 36.83
CA SER A 127 -27.70 -17.08 38.04
C SER A 127 -28.46 -16.21 39.02
#